data_AF-A0A267DET1-F1
#
_entry.id   AF-A0A267DET1-F1
#
_cell.length_a   1.000
_cell.length_b   1.000
_cell.length_c   1.000
_cell.angle_alpha   90.00
_cell.angle_beta   90.00
_cell.angle_gamma   90.00
#
_symmetry.space_group_name_H-M   'P 1'
#
loop_
_entity.id
_entity.type
_entity.pdbx_description
1 polymer ?
#
loop_
_entity_poly.entity_id
_entity_poly.type
_entity_poly.pdbx_seq_one_letter_code
_entity_poly.pdbx_strand_id
1 'polypeptide(L)'
;MYSKEYTEKRADRAVPAKREVKRGVAGEFRGEPTYKHDYRKWDMPKLERSRTNPQWEPSKTPFGGLPTYTTDYVAHPGRPSTSCKPNEVARLSSAPLENQTDYRQSFVPHPLERRKEKERQVWARPSAPFDGLSTFTRDFTPKSAMVRSSMKPDATAFASNAPFKDDTTHRLDFKPWELQRHAVHKAEPYVPPEGHVDGTTTYVKDYPAHKVVRETYTRRPERGLPSGEFNDATDYK
;
A
#
# COMPACT_ATOMS: atom_id res chain seq x y z
N MET A 1 43.95 84.87 1.06
CA MET A 1 44.89 84.88 -0.08
C MET A 1 46.22 85.44 0.41
N TYR A 2 47.34 84.78 0.16
CA TYR A 2 48.67 85.18 0.61
C TYR A 2 49.48 85.67 -0.61
N SER A 3 50.02 86.89 -0.57
CA SER A 3 50.95 87.42 -1.57
C SER A 3 52.22 87.94 -0.89
N LYS A 4 53.38 87.42 -1.34
CA LYS A 4 54.73 87.91 -1.03
C LYS A 4 55.10 89.00 -2.03
N GLU A 5 55.74 90.07 -1.58
CA GLU A 5 56.37 91.07 -2.45
C GLU A 5 57.79 91.36 -1.95
N TYR A 6 58.79 91.17 -2.83
CA TYR A 6 60.20 91.49 -2.61
C TYR A 6 60.71 92.21 -3.86
N THR A 7 61.49 93.29 -3.71
CA THR A 7 62.30 93.87 -4.82
C THR A 7 63.62 94.49 -4.33
N GLU A 8 64.68 94.25 -5.12
CA GLU A 8 66.12 94.51 -4.93
C GLU A 8 66.57 95.98 -5.17
N LYS A 9 67.74 96.41 -4.66
CA LYS A 9 68.45 97.66 -5.05
C LYS A 9 69.99 97.49 -5.05
N ARG A 10 70.71 98.06 -6.04
CA ARG A 10 72.18 97.95 -6.28
C ARG A 10 72.95 99.29 -6.29
N ALA A 11 74.10 99.29 -5.57
CA ALA A 11 75.51 99.78 -5.72
C ALA A 11 75.98 101.12 -6.38
N ASP A 12 77.25 101.53 -6.06
CA ASP A 12 78.33 102.00 -7.00
C ASP A 12 79.80 102.05 -6.39
N ARG A 13 80.86 102.23 -7.23
CA ARG A 13 82.31 101.84 -7.04
C ARG A 13 83.35 103.01 -7.15
N ALA A 14 84.58 102.90 -6.60
CA ALA A 14 85.72 103.87 -6.81
C ALA A 14 87.19 103.29 -6.75
N VAL A 15 88.22 104.01 -7.28
CA VAL A 15 89.62 103.55 -7.62
C VAL A 15 90.78 104.59 -7.31
N PRO A 16 92.11 104.46 -7.66
CA PRO A 16 93.31 104.45 -6.75
C PRO A 16 94.49 105.45 -7.06
N ALA A 17 95.69 105.38 -6.41
CA ALA A 17 97.01 105.87 -6.96
C ALA A 17 98.32 105.47 -6.17
N LYS A 18 99.47 105.30 -6.87
CA LYS A 18 100.85 104.89 -6.39
C LYS A 18 101.97 105.93 -6.76
N ARG A 19 103.22 105.80 -6.22
CA ARG A 19 104.44 106.57 -6.64
C ARG A 19 105.78 105.78 -6.53
N GLU A 20 106.81 106.16 -7.31
CA GLU A 20 108.07 105.40 -7.55
C GLU A 20 109.43 106.15 -7.27
N VAL A 21 110.36 105.39 -6.65
CA VAL A 21 111.80 105.05 -6.93
C VAL A 21 112.82 106.09 -7.45
N LYS A 22 114.09 106.07 -6.94
CA LYS A 22 115.41 106.01 -7.68
C LYS A 22 116.58 105.56 -6.77
N ARG A 23 117.55 104.78 -7.27
CA ARG A 23 118.85 104.43 -6.62
C ARG A 23 120.03 104.85 -7.51
N GLY A 24 121.15 105.23 -6.89
CA GLY A 24 122.45 105.52 -7.52
C GLY A 24 123.52 104.46 -7.23
N VAL A 25 124.57 104.44 -8.07
CA VAL A 25 125.51 103.34 -8.38
C VAL A 25 126.76 103.30 -7.48
N ALA A 26 127.36 102.11 -7.39
CA ALA A 26 128.41 101.68 -6.46
C ALA A 26 129.86 101.78 -6.98
N GLY A 27 130.81 101.82 -6.04
CA GLY A 27 132.22 101.45 -6.25
C GLY A 27 133.05 101.54 -4.95
N GLU A 28 133.56 100.40 -4.47
CA GLU A 28 134.36 100.30 -3.23
C GLU A 28 135.87 100.29 -3.51
N PHE A 29 136.66 101.06 -2.73
CA PHE A 29 138.12 101.06 -2.76
C PHE A 29 138.68 100.32 -1.54
N ARG A 30 139.54 99.32 -1.75
CA ARG A 30 140.15 98.51 -0.69
C ARG A 30 141.67 98.56 -0.78
N GLY A 31 142.29 99.44 -0.01
CA GLY A 31 143.73 99.45 0.26
C GLY A 31 143.96 99.74 1.73
N GLU A 32 144.55 98.80 2.47
CA GLU A 32 144.99 99.06 3.85
C GLU A 32 146.50 99.34 3.90
N PRO A 33 146.94 100.43 4.54
CA PRO A 33 148.35 100.82 4.61
C PRO A 33 149.13 99.96 5.61
N THR A 34 150.41 99.74 5.31
CA THR A 34 151.36 98.91 6.09
C THR A 34 151.43 99.26 7.57
N TYR A 35 151.24 100.52 7.93
CA TYR A 35 151.21 101.01 9.31
C TYR A 35 150.23 100.25 10.22
N LYS A 36 149.06 99.87 9.68
CA LYS A 36 148.01 99.13 10.43
C LYS A 36 148.48 97.72 10.80
N HIS A 37 149.42 97.17 10.03
CA HIS A 37 150.01 95.86 10.25
C HIS A 37 151.19 95.91 11.25
N ASP A 38 152.01 96.95 11.21
CA ASP A 38 153.28 96.98 11.94
C ASP A 38 153.17 97.44 13.41
N TYR A 39 152.15 98.23 13.77
CA TYR A 39 152.00 98.80 15.12
C TYR A 39 150.80 98.22 15.90
N ARG A 40 150.80 96.91 16.14
CA ARG A 40 149.83 96.27 17.05
C ARG A 40 150.41 96.16 18.47
N LYS A 41 149.63 96.54 19.48
CA LYS A 41 150.02 96.36 20.89
C LYS A 41 149.62 94.96 21.37
N TRP A 42 150.53 94.40 22.17
CA TRP A 42 150.63 93.00 22.55
C TRP A 42 150.02 92.71 23.93
N ASP A 43 149.59 91.46 24.13
CA ASP A 43 148.98 90.99 25.37
C ASP A 43 149.99 90.78 26.49
N MET A 44 149.70 91.37 27.66
CA MET A 44 150.42 91.14 28.90
C MET A 44 149.43 90.69 29.99
N PRO A 45 149.62 89.52 30.64
CA PRO A 45 148.71 89.09 31.70
C PRO A 45 148.89 89.96 32.95
N LYS A 46 147.79 90.50 33.47
CA LYS A 46 147.78 91.30 34.72
C LYS A 46 147.39 90.41 35.91
N LEU A 47 148.21 90.50 36.96
CA LEU A 47 148.22 89.68 38.19
C LEU A 47 146.98 89.88 39.08
N GLU A 48 146.34 88.77 39.45
CA GLU A 48 145.15 88.67 40.32
C GLU A 48 145.46 88.94 41.81
N ARG A 49 144.51 89.60 42.50
CA ARG A 49 144.56 89.82 43.96
C ARG A 49 143.35 89.17 44.64
N SER A 50 143.61 88.09 45.38
CA SER A 50 142.66 87.37 46.23
C SER A 50 142.74 87.87 47.68
N ARG A 51 141.60 88.33 48.25
CA ARG A 51 141.20 88.36 49.68
C ARG A 51 139.69 88.68 49.71
N THR A 52 138.77 88.04 50.43
CA THR A 52 138.75 87.06 51.53
C THR A 52 137.35 86.42 51.56
N ASN A 53 137.26 85.10 51.73
CA ASN A 53 136.03 84.32 51.97
C ASN A 53 136.07 83.73 53.39
N PRO A 54 134.95 83.75 54.12
CA PRO A 54 134.15 82.52 54.25
C PRO A 54 132.68 82.82 53.93
N GLN A 55 132.17 82.46 52.74
CA GLN A 55 131.83 81.11 52.26
C GLN A 55 130.81 80.40 53.16
N TRP A 56 129.54 80.80 53.06
CA TRP A 56 128.40 79.91 53.33
C TRP A 56 127.81 79.47 51.99
N GLU A 57 127.95 78.20 51.65
CA GLU A 57 127.26 77.58 50.51
C GLU A 57 125.99 76.89 51.00
N PRO A 58 124.79 77.29 50.54
CA PRO A 58 123.57 76.55 50.86
C PRO A 58 123.63 75.16 50.21
N SER A 59 123.20 74.14 50.96
CA SER A 59 123.18 72.76 50.48
C SER A 59 122.29 72.63 49.23
N LYS A 60 122.85 72.09 48.14
CA LYS A 60 122.13 71.82 46.88
C LYS A 60 121.28 70.54 46.92
N THR A 61 121.27 69.85 48.05
CA THR A 61 120.46 68.65 48.27
C THR A 61 119.04 69.07 48.60
N PRO A 62 118.03 68.77 47.76
CA PRO A 62 116.65 69.12 48.07
C PRO A 62 116.21 68.43 49.37
N PHE A 63 115.45 69.15 50.19
CA PHE A 63 114.87 68.62 51.42
C PHE A 63 113.89 67.48 51.07
N GLY A 64 114.29 66.24 51.32
CA GLY A 64 113.52 65.03 51.00
C GLY A 64 112.47 64.64 52.05
N GLY A 65 112.23 65.50 53.05
CA GLY A 65 111.22 65.25 54.07
C GLY A 65 109.83 65.64 53.56
N LEU A 66 109.05 64.66 53.10
CA LEU A 66 107.61 64.90 52.91
C LEU A 66 106.97 65.08 54.30
N PRO A 67 106.09 66.07 54.48
CA PRO A 67 105.42 66.26 55.76
C PRO A 67 104.51 65.07 56.06
N THR A 68 104.37 64.72 57.34
CA THR A 68 103.61 63.55 57.81
C THR A 68 102.18 63.53 57.28
N TYR A 69 101.56 64.68 57.06
CA TYR A 69 100.24 64.75 56.43
C TYR A 69 100.20 64.07 55.05
N THR A 70 101.24 64.21 54.24
CA THR A 70 101.30 63.65 52.89
C THR A 70 101.57 62.14 52.89
N THR A 71 102.27 61.63 53.91
CA THR A 71 102.51 60.19 54.07
C THR A 71 101.32 59.47 54.70
N ASP A 72 100.64 60.14 55.65
CA ASP A 72 99.67 59.49 56.52
C ASP A 72 98.24 59.58 55.97
N TYR A 73 97.93 60.60 55.17
CA TYR A 73 96.60 60.84 54.59
C TYR A 73 96.58 60.58 53.08
N VAL A 74 96.86 59.34 52.69
CA VAL A 74 96.77 58.90 51.29
C VAL A 74 95.40 58.26 51.04
N ALA A 75 94.76 58.58 49.91
CA ALA A 75 93.52 57.95 49.51
C ALA A 75 93.72 56.45 49.24
N HIS A 76 93.30 55.61 50.18
CA HIS A 76 93.27 54.16 49.96
C HIS A 76 91.99 53.78 49.20
N PRO A 77 92.09 52.94 48.15
CA PRO A 77 90.89 52.46 47.46
C PRO A 77 90.08 51.58 48.43
N GLY A 78 88.89 52.04 48.81
CA GLY A 78 87.95 51.26 49.59
C GLY A 78 87.49 50.06 48.75
N ARG A 79 87.64 48.84 49.28
CA ARG A 79 86.98 47.68 48.68
C ARG A 79 85.47 47.81 48.96
N PRO A 80 84.59 47.62 47.96
CA PRO A 80 83.16 47.63 48.22
C PRO A 80 82.83 46.53 49.24
N SER A 81 82.04 46.88 50.25
CA SER A 81 81.58 45.92 51.27
C SER A 81 80.77 44.83 50.59
N THR A 82 81.18 43.57 50.75
CA THR A 82 80.34 42.44 50.33
C THR A 82 79.10 42.40 51.19
N SER A 83 77.93 42.27 50.57
CA SER A 83 76.67 42.16 51.29
C SER A 83 76.59 40.82 52.02
N CYS A 84 76.28 40.82 53.32
CA CYS A 84 75.92 39.61 54.06
C CYS A 84 74.47 39.16 53.79
N LYS A 85 73.78 39.76 52.82
CA LYS A 85 72.42 39.36 52.44
C LYS A 85 72.48 37.95 51.83
N PRO A 86 71.58 37.04 52.22
CA PRO A 86 71.49 35.73 51.59
C PRO A 86 71.26 35.90 50.09
N ASN A 87 71.91 35.07 49.29
CA ASN A 87 71.83 35.14 47.84
C ASN A 87 70.40 34.87 47.39
N GLU A 88 69.77 35.82 46.69
CA GLU A 88 68.42 35.69 46.09
C GLU A 88 68.44 34.80 44.83
N VAL A 89 69.24 33.73 44.85
CA VAL A 89 69.16 32.70 43.81
C VAL A 89 67.86 31.94 44.01
N ALA A 90 66.88 32.25 43.15
CA ALA A 90 65.69 31.43 43.03
C ALA A 90 66.12 29.98 42.78
N ARG A 91 65.84 29.09 43.74
CA ARG A 91 66.04 27.65 43.54
C ARG A 91 64.99 27.16 42.55
N LEU A 92 65.33 27.23 41.26
CA LEU A 92 64.52 26.64 40.20
C LEU A 92 64.78 25.13 40.21
N SER A 93 63.77 24.33 40.51
CA SER A 93 63.86 22.88 40.33
C SER A 93 63.84 22.56 38.84
N SER A 94 64.84 21.84 38.35
CA SER A 94 64.85 21.28 36.99
C SER A 94 64.02 20.00 36.87
N ALA A 95 63.27 19.65 37.93
CA ALA A 95 62.43 18.46 37.93
C ALA A 95 61.27 18.67 36.94
N PRO A 96 61.02 17.71 36.03
CA PRO A 96 59.89 17.82 35.12
C PRO A 96 58.58 17.84 35.90
N LEU A 97 57.59 18.57 35.38
CA LEU A 97 56.25 18.58 35.95
C LEU A 97 55.61 17.19 35.77
N GLU A 98 55.25 16.55 36.89
CA GLU A 98 54.49 15.30 36.92
C GLU A 98 53.08 15.55 36.38
N ASN A 99 52.90 15.38 35.07
CA ASN A 99 51.62 15.59 34.36
C ASN A 99 50.73 14.34 34.39
N GLN A 100 50.71 13.63 35.52
CA GLN A 100 49.88 12.46 35.79
C GLN A 100 48.71 12.90 36.66
N THR A 101 47.61 13.28 36.03
CA THR A 101 46.36 13.52 36.75
C THR A 101 45.66 12.18 37.02
N ASP A 102 44.85 12.12 38.08
CA ASP A 102 44.04 10.93 38.39
C ASP A 102 43.21 10.48 37.19
N TYR A 103 42.73 11.42 36.37
CA TYR A 103 42.02 11.15 35.13
C TYR A 103 42.90 10.43 34.09
N ARG A 104 44.14 10.88 33.89
CA ARG A 104 45.08 10.23 32.94
C ARG A 104 45.50 8.84 33.40
N GLN A 105 45.56 8.61 34.70
CA GLN A 105 45.89 7.30 35.28
C GLN A 105 44.68 6.35 35.28
N SER A 106 43.46 6.85 35.47
CA SER A 106 42.24 6.02 35.58
C SER A 106 41.54 5.77 34.25
N PHE A 107 41.61 6.70 33.29
CA PHE A 107 40.89 6.63 32.02
C PHE A 107 41.82 6.22 30.88
N VAL A 108 42.31 4.98 30.95
CA VAL A 108 43.17 4.36 29.92
C VAL A 108 42.33 3.40 29.08
N PRO A 109 42.52 3.34 27.75
CA PRO A 109 41.82 2.37 26.92
C PRO A 109 42.15 0.93 27.36
N HIS A 110 41.17 0.23 27.92
CA HIS A 110 41.29 -1.18 28.23
C HIS A 110 41.04 -2.03 26.98
N PRO A 111 41.88 -3.04 26.69
CA PRO A 111 41.63 -3.96 25.58
C PRO A 111 40.34 -4.74 25.88
N LEU A 112 39.31 -4.50 25.07
CA LEU A 112 38.03 -5.20 25.19
C LEU A 112 38.14 -6.59 24.56
N GLU A 113 37.61 -7.61 25.24
CA GLU A 113 37.48 -8.92 24.64
C GLU A 113 36.60 -8.86 23.38
N ARG A 114 36.98 -9.59 22.34
CA ARG A 114 36.16 -9.70 21.13
C ARG A 114 34.81 -10.30 21.53
N ARG A 115 33.72 -9.61 21.20
CA ARG A 115 32.36 -10.10 21.42
C ARG A 115 32.24 -11.51 20.84
N LYS A 116 31.94 -12.49 21.70
CA LYS A 116 31.68 -13.86 21.26
C LYS A 116 30.50 -13.82 20.30
N GLU A 117 30.72 -14.30 19.08
CA GLU A 117 29.65 -14.41 18.10
C GLU A 117 28.60 -15.36 18.67
N LYS A 118 27.36 -14.90 18.76
CA LYS A 118 26.25 -15.78 19.13
C LYS A 118 26.12 -16.81 18.02
N GLU A 119 26.17 -18.09 18.39
CA GLU A 119 25.94 -19.19 17.45
C GLU A 119 24.63 -18.94 16.70
N ARG A 120 24.73 -18.85 15.37
CA ARG A 120 23.56 -18.73 14.51
C ARG A 120 22.86 -20.07 14.54
N GLN A 121 21.61 -20.10 15.00
CA GLN A 121 20.83 -21.32 14.89
C GLN A 121 20.71 -21.67 13.41
N VAL A 122 21.19 -22.86 13.04
CA VAL A 122 21.01 -23.41 11.71
C VAL A 122 19.53 -23.69 11.53
N TRP A 123 18.95 -23.15 10.46
CA TRP A 123 17.54 -23.37 10.17
C TRP A 123 17.26 -24.86 9.99
N ALA A 124 16.45 -25.43 10.88
CA ALA A 124 15.92 -26.77 10.74
C ALA A 124 14.56 -26.71 10.02
N ARG A 125 14.42 -27.49 8.95
CA ARG A 125 13.13 -27.71 8.31
C ARG A 125 12.12 -28.26 9.34
N PRO A 126 10.89 -27.72 9.42
CA PRO A 126 9.82 -28.34 10.19
C PRO A 126 9.58 -29.79 9.72
N SER A 127 9.45 -30.73 10.67
CA SER A 127 9.22 -32.15 10.37
C SER A 127 7.83 -32.38 9.76
N ALA A 128 6.82 -31.66 10.26
CA ALA A 128 5.44 -31.76 9.80
C ALA A 128 5.23 -31.02 8.46
N PRO A 129 4.47 -31.61 7.52
CA PRO A 129 4.07 -30.91 6.30
C PRO A 129 3.15 -29.72 6.64
N PHE A 130 3.28 -28.64 5.86
CA PHE A 130 2.37 -27.51 5.94
C PHE A 130 1.05 -27.85 5.23
N ASP A 131 -0.07 -27.79 5.96
CA ASP A 131 -1.41 -28.14 5.46
C ASP A 131 -1.85 -27.23 4.29
N GLY A 132 -1.44 -25.95 4.29
CA GLY A 132 -1.73 -25.02 3.19
C GLY A 132 -3.20 -24.67 3.00
N LEU A 133 -4.10 -25.22 3.83
CA LEU A 133 -5.52 -24.94 3.76
C LEU A 133 -5.86 -23.66 4.52
N SER A 134 -6.42 -22.68 3.82
CA SER A 134 -7.06 -21.52 4.44
C SER A 134 -8.32 -21.95 5.22
N THR A 135 -8.75 -21.13 6.18
CA THR A 135 -10.02 -21.32 6.90
C THR A 135 -11.19 -21.45 5.93
N PHE A 136 -11.21 -20.64 4.87
CA PHE A 136 -12.21 -20.72 3.80
C PHE A 136 -12.27 -22.11 3.13
N THR A 137 -11.12 -22.63 2.71
CA THR A 137 -11.05 -23.97 2.08
C THR A 137 -11.38 -25.11 3.03
N ARG A 138 -11.11 -24.96 4.33
CA ARG A 138 -11.48 -25.96 5.34
C ARG A 138 -12.97 -25.95 5.64
N ASP A 139 -13.55 -24.76 5.77
CA ASP A 139 -14.91 -24.59 6.30
C ASP A 139 -15.99 -24.61 5.21
N PHE A 140 -15.64 -24.19 3.98
CA PHE A 140 -16.58 -24.03 2.87
C PHE A 140 -16.48 -25.17 1.85
N THR A 141 -16.65 -26.39 2.33
CA THR A 141 -16.76 -27.59 1.48
C THR A 141 -18.22 -27.83 1.05
N PRO A 142 -18.46 -28.45 -0.12
CA PRO A 142 -19.81 -28.78 -0.56
C PRO A 142 -20.46 -29.75 0.43
N LYS A 143 -21.45 -29.26 1.18
CA LYS A 143 -22.24 -30.09 2.10
C LYS A 143 -23.29 -30.84 1.29
N SER A 144 -23.32 -32.17 1.40
CA SER A 144 -24.40 -32.97 0.83
C SER A 144 -25.68 -32.68 1.61
N ALA A 145 -26.60 -31.94 1.01
CA ALA A 145 -27.96 -31.86 1.51
C ALA A 145 -28.70 -33.15 1.14
N MET A 146 -29.43 -33.73 2.09
CA MET A 146 -30.35 -34.82 1.79
C MET A 146 -31.43 -34.27 0.85
N VAL A 147 -31.62 -34.92 -0.31
CA VAL A 147 -32.71 -34.56 -1.22
C VAL A 147 -34.02 -34.82 -0.48
N ARG A 148 -34.82 -33.76 -0.29
CA ARG A 148 -36.12 -33.87 0.39
C ARG A 148 -36.98 -34.88 -0.36
N SER A 149 -37.57 -35.83 0.36
CA SER A 149 -38.56 -36.73 -0.21
C SER A 149 -39.78 -35.95 -0.69
N SER A 150 -40.33 -36.37 -1.82
CA SER A 150 -41.55 -35.77 -2.36
C SER A 150 -42.70 -35.98 -1.38
N MET A 151 -43.40 -34.91 -1.00
CA MET A 151 -44.66 -34.96 -0.25
C MET A 151 -45.88 -35.17 -1.17
N LYS A 152 -45.66 -35.47 -2.46
CA LYS A 152 -46.75 -35.80 -3.37
C LYS A 152 -47.42 -37.09 -2.90
N PRO A 153 -48.76 -37.18 -2.97
CA PRO A 153 -49.44 -38.45 -2.72
C PRO A 153 -48.93 -39.51 -3.69
N ASP A 154 -49.03 -40.76 -3.26
CA ASP A 154 -48.69 -41.89 -4.12
C ASP A 154 -49.52 -41.83 -5.40
N ALA A 155 -48.87 -41.94 -6.56
CA ALA A 155 -49.52 -41.88 -7.86
C ALA A 155 -50.15 -43.23 -8.25
N THR A 156 -50.19 -44.18 -7.33
CA THR A 156 -50.91 -45.44 -7.50
C THR A 156 -52.40 -45.16 -7.67
N ALA A 157 -52.95 -45.66 -8.78
CA ALA A 157 -54.39 -45.62 -8.97
C ALA A 157 -55.06 -46.42 -7.84
N PHE A 158 -55.99 -45.79 -7.13
CA PHE A 158 -56.78 -46.47 -6.12
C PHE A 158 -57.66 -47.53 -6.81
N ALA A 159 -57.27 -48.81 -6.67
CA ALA A 159 -58.01 -49.95 -7.18
C ALA A 159 -58.65 -50.70 -6.02
N SER A 160 -59.93 -50.42 -5.77
CA SER A 160 -60.72 -51.23 -4.84
C SER A 160 -61.13 -52.53 -5.52
N ASN A 161 -60.79 -53.68 -4.94
CA ASN A 161 -61.34 -54.99 -5.32
C ASN A 161 -62.76 -55.24 -4.76
N ALA A 162 -63.42 -54.19 -4.24
CA ALA A 162 -64.77 -54.30 -3.74
C ALA A 162 -65.74 -54.47 -4.93
N PRO A 163 -66.70 -55.41 -4.86
CA PRO A 163 -67.69 -55.59 -5.91
C PRO A 163 -68.56 -54.33 -6.04
N PHE A 164 -68.79 -53.89 -7.28
CA PHE A 164 -69.70 -52.79 -7.58
C PHE A 164 -71.15 -53.19 -7.27
N LYS A 165 -71.84 -52.41 -6.43
CA LYS A 165 -73.27 -52.61 -6.14
C LYS A 165 -74.11 -51.97 -7.25
N ASP A 166 -74.55 -52.78 -8.19
CA ASP A 166 -75.38 -52.36 -9.34
C ASP A 166 -76.89 -52.35 -9.04
N ASP A 167 -77.24 -51.99 -7.80
CA ASP A 167 -78.62 -51.98 -7.31
C ASP A 167 -79.22 -50.58 -7.52
N THR A 168 -79.53 -50.26 -8.78
CA THR A 168 -80.23 -49.01 -9.10
C THR A 168 -81.71 -49.08 -8.69
N THR A 169 -82.29 -47.96 -8.28
CA THR A 169 -83.71 -47.87 -7.90
C THR A 169 -84.62 -48.38 -9.02
N HIS A 170 -84.34 -47.99 -10.27
CA HIS A 170 -85.08 -48.48 -11.43
C HIS A 170 -85.04 -50.02 -11.55
N ARG A 171 -83.87 -50.64 -11.38
CA ARG A 171 -83.71 -52.09 -11.49
C ARG A 171 -84.41 -52.84 -10.35
N LEU A 172 -84.49 -52.24 -9.16
CA LEU A 172 -85.20 -52.83 -8.02
C LEU A 172 -86.73 -52.65 -8.11
N ASP A 173 -87.17 -51.46 -8.55
CA ASP A 173 -88.57 -51.04 -8.50
C ASP A 173 -89.37 -51.51 -9.73
N PHE A 174 -88.75 -51.51 -10.91
CA PHE A 174 -89.37 -51.91 -12.17
C PHE A 174 -88.99 -53.34 -12.57
N LYS A 175 -89.55 -54.31 -11.85
CA LYS A 175 -89.51 -55.73 -12.22
C LYS A 175 -90.87 -56.20 -12.73
N PRO A 176 -90.93 -57.25 -13.55
CA PRO A 176 -92.20 -57.83 -13.96
C PRO A 176 -92.94 -58.36 -12.72
N TRP A 177 -94.09 -57.76 -12.42
CA TRP A 177 -94.97 -58.19 -11.35
C TRP A 177 -95.96 -59.22 -11.90
N GLU A 178 -96.13 -60.34 -11.20
CA GLU A 178 -97.15 -61.33 -11.55
C GLU A 178 -98.54 -60.73 -11.32
N LEU A 179 -99.22 -60.39 -12.42
CA LEU A 179 -100.59 -59.88 -12.38
C LEU A 179 -101.57 -61.04 -12.38
N GLN A 180 -102.49 -61.06 -11.43
CA GLN A 180 -103.66 -61.92 -11.51
C GLN A 180 -104.50 -61.53 -12.73
N ARG A 181 -104.91 -62.51 -13.53
CA ARG A 181 -105.80 -62.25 -14.67
C ARG A 181 -107.14 -61.74 -14.16
N HIS A 182 -107.69 -60.72 -14.80
CA HIS A 182 -109.01 -60.21 -14.44
C HIS A 182 -110.07 -61.29 -14.65
N ALA A 183 -111.11 -61.29 -13.81
CA ALA A 183 -112.24 -62.16 -13.99
C ALA A 183 -112.95 -61.81 -15.31
N VAL A 184 -113.01 -62.77 -16.23
CA VAL A 184 -113.74 -62.62 -17.50
C VAL A 184 -115.20 -62.96 -17.26
N HIS A 185 -116.12 -62.07 -17.64
CA HIS A 185 -117.56 -62.30 -17.55
C HIS A 185 -117.95 -63.50 -18.41
N LYS A 186 -118.68 -64.46 -17.82
CA LYS A 186 -119.25 -65.59 -18.56
C LYS A 186 -120.67 -65.21 -19.00
N ALA A 187 -120.96 -65.33 -20.29
CA ALA A 187 -122.31 -65.08 -20.80
C ALA A 187 -123.31 -66.03 -20.13
N GLU A 188 -124.46 -65.49 -19.72
CA GLU A 188 -125.53 -66.32 -19.18
C GLU A 188 -126.06 -67.27 -20.25
N PRO A 189 -126.34 -68.54 -19.90
CA PRO A 189 -126.92 -69.49 -20.85
C PRO A 189 -128.31 -69.02 -21.28
N TYR A 190 -128.62 -69.18 -22.58
CA TYR A 190 -129.91 -68.80 -23.15
C TYR A 190 -131.07 -69.56 -22.50
N VAL A 191 -132.10 -68.84 -22.08
CA VAL A 191 -133.36 -69.40 -21.58
C VAL A 191 -134.42 -69.27 -22.69
N PRO A 192 -134.90 -70.38 -23.29
CA PRO A 192 -135.96 -70.31 -24.28
C PRO A 192 -137.29 -69.86 -23.63
N PRO A 193 -138.13 -69.10 -24.35
CA PRO A 193 -139.42 -68.65 -23.82
C PRO A 193 -140.37 -69.85 -23.59
N GLU A 194 -141.11 -69.84 -22.48
CA GLU A 194 -142.14 -70.85 -22.21
C GLU A 194 -143.39 -70.59 -23.05
N GLY A 195 -143.75 -71.55 -23.90
CA GLY A 195 -144.99 -71.55 -24.69
C GLY A 195 -144.94 -72.57 -25.83
N HIS A 196 -146.00 -73.37 -25.98
CA HIS A 196 -146.14 -74.25 -27.14
C HIS A 196 -146.66 -73.44 -28.33
N VAL A 197 -145.85 -73.36 -29.39
CA VAL A 197 -146.28 -72.76 -30.67
C VAL A 197 -147.00 -73.81 -31.49
N ASP A 198 -148.32 -73.67 -31.64
CA ASP A 198 -149.14 -74.53 -32.50
C ASP A 198 -148.74 -74.35 -33.97
N GLY A 199 -147.90 -75.24 -34.49
CA GLY A 199 -147.39 -75.23 -35.87
C GLY A 199 -148.41 -75.67 -36.94
N THR A 200 -149.70 -75.53 -36.69
CA THR A 200 -150.76 -75.94 -37.64
C THR A 200 -151.22 -74.77 -38.47
N THR A 201 -151.13 -74.90 -39.80
CA THR A 201 -151.59 -73.87 -40.74
C THR A 201 -153.06 -74.09 -41.10
N THR A 202 -153.77 -73.03 -41.51
CA THR A 202 -155.17 -73.12 -41.94
C THR A 202 -155.36 -74.13 -43.08
N TYR A 203 -154.40 -74.21 -44.01
CA TYR A 203 -154.42 -75.19 -45.10
C TYR A 203 -154.58 -76.64 -44.62
N VAL A 204 -153.84 -77.03 -43.57
CA VAL A 204 -153.92 -78.39 -43.01
C VAL A 204 -155.27 -78.65 -42.35
N LYS A 205 -155.91 -77.62 -41.80
CA LYS A 205 -157.24 -77.71 -41.17
C LYS A 205 -158.36 -77.78 -42.21
N ASP A 206 -158.23 -77.05 -43.32
CA ASP A 206 -159.32 -76.79 -44.26
C ASP A 206 -159.44 -77.83 -45.39
N TYR A 207 -158.37 -78.56 -45.72
CA TYR A 207 -158.36 -79.54 -46.82
C TYR A 207 -158.01 -80.97 -46.38
N PRO A 208 -158.88 -81.65 -45.61
CA PRO A 208 -158.69 -83.08 -45.32
C PRO A 208 -158.95 -83.92 -46.58
N ALA A 209 -158.30 -85.08 -46.69
CA ALA A 209 -158.43 -85.95 -47.85
C ALA A 209 -159.88 -86.44 -48.04
N HIS A 210 -160.50 -86.09 -49.17
CA HIS A 210 -161.85 -86.55 -49.54
C HIS A 210 -161.81 -87.84 -50.38
N LYS A 211 -162.79 -88.73 -50.18
CA LYS A 211 -162.89 -90.01 -50.91
C LYS A 211 -163.36 -89.77 -52.35
N VAL A 212 -162.62 -90.32 -53.33
CA VAL A 212 -162.91 -90.16 -54.76
C VAL A 212 -163.98 -91.15 -55.21
N VAL A 213 -165.06 -90.64 -55.80
CA VAL A 213 -166.06 -91.43 -56.54
C VAL A 213 -165.61 -91.51 -58.01
N ARG A 214 -165.40 -92.72 -58.54
CA ARG A 214 -164.96 -92.93 -59.92
C ARG A 214 -166.16 -92.92 -60.87
N GLU A 215 -166.27 -91.90 -61.71
CA GLU A 215 -167.16 -91.90 -62.87
C GLU A 215 -166.46 -92.57 -64.07
N THR A 216 -167.17 -93.46 -64.78
CA THR A 216 -166.67 -94.17 -65.96
C THR A 216 -167.32 -93.59 -67.21
N TYR A 217 -166.51 -93.28 -68.22
CA TYR A 217 -166.96 -92.73 -69.51
C TYR A 217 -167.03 -93.83 -70.58
N THR A 218 -168.07 -93.78 -71.41
CA THR A 218 -168.32 -94.74 -72.49
C THR A 218 -167.42 -94.47 -73.71
N ARG A 219 -166.74 -95.50 -74.22
CA ARG A 219 -165.92 -95.42 -75.45
C ARG A 219 -166.84 -95.33 -76.68
N ARG A 220 -166.50 -94.40 -77.58
CA ARG A 220 -167.19 -94.15 -78.86
C ARG A 220 -167.05 -95.35 -79.82
N PRO A 221 -168.11 -95.75 -80.57
CA PRO A 221 -168.08 -96.95 -81.41
C PRO A 221 -167.28 -96.76 -82.70
N GLU A 222 -166.51 -97.78 -83.09
CA GLU A 222 -165.80 -97.84 -84.37
C GLU A 222 -166.69 -98.45 -85.47
N ARG A 223 -166.68 -97.81 -86.66
CA ARG A 223 -167.41 -98.23 -87.86
C ARG A 223 -166.54 -99.23 -88.63
N GLY A 224 -167.04 -100.45 -88.81
CA GLY A 224 -166.28 -101.63 -89.22
C GLY A 224 -165.90 -101.75 -90.71
N LEU A 225 -165.14 -102.81 -91.02
CA LEU A 225 -164.91 -103.36 -92.36
C LEU A 225 -165.93 -104.50 -92.61
N PRO A 226 -166.61 -104.56 -93.78
CA PRO A 226 -167.55 -105.62 -94.10
C PRO A 226 -166.83 -106.81 -94.76
N SER A 227 -167.04 -108.03 -94.29
CA SER A 227 -166.76 -109.24 -95.07
C SER A 227 -167.79 -110.31 -94.71
N GLY A 228 -168.69 -110.58 -95.65
CA GLY A 228 -169.80 -111.54 -95.54
C GLY A 228 -169.36 -113.00 -95.49
N GLU A 229 -170.36 -113.85 -95.29
CA GLU A 229 -170.27 -115.26 -94.86
C GLU A 229 -169.39 -116.15 -95.76
N PHE A 230 -168.49 -116.90 -95.12
CA PHE A 230 -167.83 -118.04 -95.74
C PHE A 230 -168.35 -119.33 -95.10
N ASN A 231 -169.32 -119.95 -95.78
CA ASN A 231 -169.83 -121.27 -95.44
C ASN A 231 -168.96 -122.32 -96.14
N ASP A 232 -168.30 -123.19 -95.37
CA ASP A 232 -167.69 -124.41 -95.90
C ASP A 232 -168.31 -125.63 -95.18
N ALA A 233 -169.62 -125.77 -95.38
CA ALA A 233 -170.26 -127.05 -95.17
C ALA A 233 -169.74 -128.01 -96.25
N THR A 234 -168.99 -129.03 -95.87
CA THR A 234 -168.84 -130.23 -96.72
C THR A 234 -169.05 -131.50 -95.91
N ASP A 235 -170.06 -132.25 -96.35
CA ASP A 235 -170.44 -133.59 -95.93
C ASP A 235 -169.38 -134.63 -96.35
N TYR A 236 -168.73 -135.29 -95.38
CA TYR A 236 -168.08 -136.58 -95.65
C TYR A 236 -168.35 -137.57 -94.49
N LYS A 237 -168.71 -138.80 -94.93
CA LYS A 237 -169.43 -139.88 -94.25
C LYS A 237 -168.65 -140.64 -93.18
#